data_AF-A0A2N2LIP2-F1
#
_entry.id   AF-A0A2N2LIP2-F1
#
_cell.length_a   1.000
_cell.length_b   1.000
_cell.length_c   1.000
_cell.angle_alpha   90.00
_cell.angle_beta   90.00
_cell.angle_gamma   90.00
#
_symmetry.space_group_name_H-M   'P 1'
#
loop_
_entity.id
_entity.type
_entity.pdbx_description
1 polymer ?
#
loop_
_entity_poly.entity_id
_entity_poly.type
_entity_poly.pdbx_seq_one_letter_code
_entity_poly.pdbx_strand_id
1 'polypeptide(L)'
;MGGLTTDPEEARRSPIRPDGQQETYVVLSDEERAQGFVRPVRRSYVHEVCGTVTTMGIAIAETYARDPSFYGATFCVACRGHFPVGPQGQFTWSGTTEKVGS
;
A
#
# COMPACT_ATOMS: atom_id res chain seq x y z
N MET A 1 -9.59 9.13 8.61
CA MET A 1 -8.49 8.27 8.13
C MET A 1 -8.80 6.84 8.57
N GLY A 2 -8.30 5.82 7.85
CA GLY A 2 -8.42 4.44 8.32
C GLY A 2 -7.46 4.16 9.49
N GLY A 3 -7.77 3.16 10.30
CA GLY A 3 -6.90 2.64 11.34
C GLY A 3 -5.73 1.82 10.78
N LEU A 4 -4.80 1.49 11.66
CA LEU A 4 -3.67 0.60 11.37
C LEU A 4 -3.64 -0.51 12.43
N THR A 5 -3.26 -1.71 12.02
CA THR A 5 -3.05 -2.86 12.92
C THR A 5 -1.79 -3.61 12.51
N THR A 6 -1.21 -4.37 13.44
CA THR A 6 -0.14 -5.34 13.14
C THR A 6 -0.66 -6.78 13.08
N ASP A 7 -1.97 -7.00 13.31
CA ASP A 7 -2.61 -8.31 13.19
C ASP A 7 -3.24 -8.50 11.80
N PRO A 8 -2.71 -9.42 10.96
CA PRO A 8 -3.29 -9.70 9.64
C PRO A 8 -4.73 -10.21 9.70
N GLU A 9 -5.12 -10.92 10.76
CA GLU A 9 -6.47 -11.47 10.92
C GLU A 9 -7.49 -10.37 11.23
N GLU A 10 -7.11 -9.34 11.98
CA GLU A 10 -7.91 -8.14 12.17
C GLU A 10 -8.12 -7.40 10.85
N ALA A 11 -7.05 -7.16 10.08
CA ALA A 11 -7.15 -6.47 8.79
C ALA A 11 -7.99 -7.25 7.77
N ARG A 12 -7.90 -8.58 7.74
CA ARG A 12 -8.76 -9.43 6.89
C ARG A 12 -10.25 -9.28 7.19
N ARG A 13 -10.60 -9.00 8.45
CA ARG A 13 -11.97 -8.74 8.89
C ARG A 13 -12.34 -7.26 8.85
N SER A 14 -11.43 -6.39 8.41
CA SER A 14 -11.70 -4.96 8.33
C SER A 14 -12.89 -4.67 7.42
N PRO A 15 -13.90 -3.91 7.88
CA PRO A 15 -14.96 -3.42 7.01
C PRO A 15 -14.43 -2.60 5.84
N ILE A 16 -15.17 -2.60 4.73
CA ILE A 16 -14.94 -1.68 3.62
C ILE A 16 -15.85 -0.47 3.81
N ARG A 17 -15.28 0.72 3.79
CA ARG A 17 -15.99 1.98 3.92
C ARG A 17 -16.74 2.33 2.62
N PRO A 18 -17.70 3.27 2.64
CA PRO A 18 -18.43 3.69 1.44
C PRO A 18 -17.56 4.23 0.30
N ASP A 19 -16.32 4.66 0.59
CA ASP A 19 -15.35 5.13 -0.40
C ASP A 19 -14.50 4.01 -1.02
N GLY A 20 -14.72 2.75 -0.63
CA GLY A 20 -14.01 1.57 -1.13
C GLY A 20 -12.71 1.22 -0.40
N GLN A 21 -12.28 2.04 0.56
CA GLN A 21 -11.09 1.76 1.37
C GLN A 21 -11.42 0.80 2.52
N GLN A 22 -10.42 0.05 2.99
CA GLN A 22 -10.54 -0.68 4.24
C GLN A 22 -10.58 0.32 5.40
N GLU A 23 -11.36 0.00 6.43
CA GLU A 23 -11.38 0.76 7.67
C GLU A 23 -10.03 0.67 8.40
N THR A 24 -9.38 -0.49 8.42
CA THR A 24 -8.10 -0.76 9.06
C THR A 24 -7.16 -1.51 8.10
N TYR A 25 -5.91 -1.06 8.01
CA TYR A 25 -4.87 -1.71 7.20
C TYR A 25 -3.81 -2.37 8.08
N VAL A 26 -3.39 -3.59 7.72
CA VAL A 26 -2.24 -4.24 8.37
C VAL A 26 -0.94 -3.54 7.95
N VAL A 27 -0.03 -3.31 8.88
CA VAL A 27 1.34 -2.79 8.68
C VAL A 27 2.33 -3.62 9.49
N LEU A 28 3.62 -3.53 9.17
CA LEU A 28 4.67 -4.04 10.05
C LEU A 28 4.71 -3.23 11.35
N SER A 29 5.21 -3.85 12.44
CA SER A 29 5.35 -3.14 13.71
C SER A 29 6.33 -1.96 13.59
N ASP A 30 6.26 -1.04 14.55
CA ASP A 30 7.19 0.10 14.61
C ASP A 30 8.64 -0.39 14.75
N GLU A 31 8.86 -1.44 15.54
CA GLU A 31 10.18 -2.07 15.70
C GLU A 31 10.68 -2.68 14.39
N GLU A 32 9.82 -3.38 13.63
CA GLU A 32 10.19 -3.95 12.34
C GLU A 32 10.53 -2.86 11.30
N ARG A 33 9.74 -1.78 11.25
CA ARG A 33 10.01 -0.63 10.38
C ARG A 33 11.29 0.12 10.78
N ALA A 34 11.64 0.13 12.07
CA ALA A 34 12.86 0.76 12.58
C ALA A 34 14.16 0.00 12.24
N GLN A 35 14.08 -1.26 11.78
CA GLN A 35 15.25 -2.04 11.36
C GLN A 35 15.88 -1.58 10.03
N GLY A 36 15.38 -0.49 9.44
CA GLY A 36 15.87 0.12 8.20
C GLY A 36 15.10 -0.34 6.95
N PHE A 37 15.24 0.39 5.85
CA PHE A 37 14.48 0.14 4.61
C PHE A 37 15.35 -0.43 3.50
N VAL A 38 14.83 -1.41 2.76
CA VAL A 38 15.49 -2.02 1.59
C VAL A 38 15.17 -1.29 0.28
N ARG A 39 14.13 -0.45 0.29
CA ARG A 39 13.77 0.48 -0.79
C ARG A 39 13.59 1.90 -0.23
N PRO A 40 13.66 2.96 -1.06
CA PRO A 40 13.27 4.29 -0.64
C PRO A 40 11.80 4.34 -0.20
N VAL A 41 11.49 5.11 0.85
CA VAL A 41 10.11 5.36 1.26
C VAL A 41 9.43 6.21 0.21
N ARG A 42 8.41 5.64 -0.46
CA ARG A 42 7.61 6.31 -1.48
C ARG A 42 6.15 6.29 -1.07
N ARG A 43 5.52 7.47 -1.11
CA ARG A 43 4.13 7.64 -0.66
C ARG A 43 3.14 7.73 -1.80
N SER A 44 3.59 7.95 -3.03
CA SER A 44 2.70 8.18 -4.17
C SER A 44 3.00 7.18 -5.28
N TYR A 45 1.95 6.66 -5.89
CA TYR A 45 2.01 5.71 -7.00
C TYR A 45 0.90 6.01 -8.00
N VAL A 46 1.14 5.63 -9.25
CA VAL A 46 0.22 5.80 -10.38
C VAL A 46 -0.47 4.48 -10.67
N HIS A 47 -1.78 4.49 -10.81
CA HIS A 47 -2.51 3.36 -11.38
C HIS A 47 -2.38 3.40 -12.90
N GLU A 48 -1.66 2.45 -13.49
CA GLU A 48 -1.35 2.45 -14.92
C GLU A 48 -2.60 2.35 -15.80
N VAL A 49 -3.69 1.79 -15.26
CA VAL A 49 -4.96 1.62 -15.99
C VAL A 49 -5.73 2.94 -16.12
N CYS A 50 -5.83 3.74 -15.05
CA CYS A 50 -6.61 5.00 -15.06
C CYS A 50 -5.76 6.28 -15.04
N GLY A 51 -4.45 6.17 -14.89
CA GLY A 51 -3.50 7.28 -14.83
C GLY A 51 -3.51 8.10 -13.52
N THR A 52 -4.37 7.76 -12.56
CA THR A 52 -4.51 8.55 -11.33
C THR A 52 -3.37 8.28 -10.35
N VAL A 53 -2.83 9.34 -9.75
CA VAL A 53 -1.90 9.25 -8.62
C VAL A 53 -2.68 9.06 -7.32
N THR A 54 -2.31 8.06 -6.54
CA THR A 54 -2.77 7.87 -5.16
C THR A 54 -1.63 8.11 -4.20
N THR A 55 -1.89 8.82 -3.10
CA THR A 55 -0.93 9.02 -1.99
C THR A 55 -1.38 8.25 -0.76
N MET A 56 -0.52 7.37 -0.24
CA MET A 56 -0.76 6.54 0.94
C MET A 56 -0.21 7.16 2.24
N GLY A 57 -0.68 6.60 3.36
CA GLY A 57 -0.17 6.91 4.70
C GLY A 57 1.27 6.44 4.90
N ILE A 58 1.99 7.11 5.81
CA ILE A 58 3.43 6.88 6.00
C ILE A 58 3.75 5.45 6.47
N ALA A 59 2.96 4.88 7.39
CA ALA A 59 3.23 3.53 7.91
C ALA A 59 3.09 2.43 6.84
N ILE A 60 2.15 2.60 5.90
CA ILE A 60 1.99 1.69 4.76
C ILE A 60 3.18 1.85 3.79
N ALA A 61 3.59 3.09 3.53
CA ALA A 61 4.75 3.38 2.68
C ALA A 61 6.05 2.79 3.25
N GLU A 62 6.25 2.91 4.55
CA GLU A 62 7.41 2.33 5.24
C GLU A 62 7.34 0.81 5.31
N THR A 63 6.14 0.23 5.41
CA THR A 63 5.96 -1.23 5.30
C THR A 63 6.42 -1.73 3.94
N TYR A 64 6.00 -1.10 2.84
CA TYR A 64 6.53 -1.42 1.49
C TYR A 64 8.05 -1.19 1.38
N ALA A 65 8.58 -0.15 2.03
CA ALA A 65 10.01 0.16 1.98
C ALA A 65 10.85 -0.88 2.75
N ARG A 66 10.30 -1.46 3.82
CA ARG A 66 10.92 -2.53 4.61
C ARG A 66 10.76 -3.91 3.95
N ASP A 67 9.56 -4.23 3.50
CA ASP A 67 9.21 -5.47 2.80
C ASP A 67 8.33 -5.15 1.58
N PRO A 68 8.93 -5.04 0.39
CA PRO A 68 8.20 -4.73 -0.84
C PRO A 68 7.11 -5.75 -1.16
N SER A 69 7.24 -7.00 -0.72
CA SER A 69 6.30 -8.08 -1.04
C SER A 69 5.15 -8.24 -0.05
N PHE A 70 5.12 -7.41 1.01
CA PHE A 70 4.20 -7.54 2.13
C PHE A 70 2.71 -7.51 1.72
N TYR A 71 2.36 -6.69 0.73
CA TYR A 71 0.99 -6.57 0.24
C TYR A 71 0.84 -7.17 -1.16
N GLY A 72 -0.29 -7.83 -1.39
CA GLY A 72 -0.69 -8.32 -2.72
C GLY A 72 -1.51 -7.32 -3.56
N ALA A 73 -2.06 -6.27 -2.94
CA ALA A 73 -2.84 -5.25 -3.64
C ALA A 73 -2.73 -3.86 -2.95
N THR A 74 -3.01 -2.79 -3.69
CA THR A 74 -3.12 -1.42 -3.15
C THR A 74 -4.30 -0.66 -3.75
N PHE A 75 -4.74 0.41 -3.09
CA PHE A 75 -5.95 1.16 -3.42
C PHE A 75 -5.73 2.22 -4.51
N CYS A 76 -6.71 2.43 -5.38
CA CYS A 76 -6.76 3.56 -6.32
C CYS A 76 -7.90 4.51 -5.93
N VAL A 77 -7.58 5.79 -5.68
CA VAL A 77 -8.57 6.80 -5.23
C VAL A 77 -9.61 7.17 -6.29
N ALA A 78 -9.28 7.05 -7.58
CA ALA A 78 -10.25 7.31 -8.66
C ALA A 78 -11.16 6.12 -8.89
N CYS A 79 -10.60 4.91 -9.03
CA CYS A 79 -11.37 3.69 -9.26
C CYS A 79 -12.09 3.17 -8.02
N ARG A 80 -11.73 3.65 -6.83
CA ARG A 80 -12.28 3.25 -5.52
C ARG A 80 -12.20 1.74 -5.26
N GLY A 81 -11.07 1.14 -5.60
CA GLY A 81 -10.83 -0.30 -5.44
C GLY A 81 -9.38 -0.64 -5.18
N HIS A 82 -9.14 -1.84 -4.67
CA HIS A 82 -7.80 -2.41 -4.51
C HIS A 82 -7.46 -3.28 -5.73
N PHE A 83 -6.27 -3.08 -6.29
CA PHE A 83 -5.81 -3.80 -7.47
C PHE A 83 -4.44 -4.44 -7.23
N PRO A 84 -4.07 -5.49 -7.98
CA PRO A 84 -2.83 -6.23 -7.75
C PRO A 84 -1.58 -5.34 -7.81
N VAL A 85 -0.63 -5.60 -6.91
CA VAL A 85 0.74 -5.08 -6.95
C VAL A 85 1.73 -6.21 -7.24
N GLY A 86 3.02 -5.90 -7.32
CA GLY A 86 4.10 -6.83 -7.65
C GLY A 86 4.61 -6.68 -9.08
N PRO A 87 5.48 -7.58 -9.54
CA PRO A 87 6.10 -7.49 -10.87
C PRO A 87 5.11 -7.39 -12.03
N GLN A 88 3.92 -7.99 -11.88
CA GLN A 88 2.81 -7.96 -12.84
C GLN A 88 1.63 -7.10 -12.35
N GLY A 89 1.85 -6.30 -11.30
CA GLY A 89 0.84 -5.43 -10.71
C GLY A 89 0.50 -4.23 -11.59
N GLN A 90 -0.56 -3.50 -11.23
CA GLN A 90 -1.11 -2.41 -12.03
C GLN A 90 -0.55 -1.02 -11.67
N PHE A 91 0.46 -0.95 -10.80
CA PHE A 91 0.92 0.32 -10.25
C PHE A 91 2.43 0.50 -10.38
N THR A 92 2.82 1.73 -10.71
CA THR A 92 4.20 2.21 -10.69
C THR A 92 4.37 3.25 -9.58
N TRP A 93 5.52 3.26 -8.90
CA TRP A 93 5.85 4.38 -8.01
C TRP A 93 5.91 5.70 -8.80
N SER A 94 5.35 6.77 -8.25
CA SER A 94 5.26 8.06 -8.96
C SER A 94 6.66 8.61 -9.26
N GLY A 95 6.89 9.02 -10.50
CA GLY A 95 8.18 9.55 -10.96
C GLY A 95 9.24 8.49 -11.25
N THR A 96 8.89 7.20 -11.25
CA THR A 96 9.81 6.11 -11.61
C THR A 96 9.13 5.14 -12.59
N THR A 97 9.87 4.11 -13.02
CA THR A 97 9.34 2.94 -13.74
C THR A 97 9.27 1.68 -12.85
N GLU A 98 9.50 1.83 -11.55
CA GLU A 98 9.51 0.71 -10.59
C GLU A 98 8.07 0.33 -10.21
N LYS A 99 7.75 -0.97 -10.28
CA LYS A 99 6.46 -1.49 -9.83
C LYS A 99 6.30 -1.32 -8.31
N VAL A 100 5.10 -0.96 -7.87
CA VAL A 100 4.73 -1.10 -6.45
C VAL A 100 4.71 -2.59 -6.15
N GLY A 101 5.32 -3.02 -5.04
CA GLY A 101 5.27 -4.41 -4.61
C GLY A 101 6.43 -5.32 -5.08
N SER A 102 7.56 -4.77 -5.56
CA SER A 102 8.69 -5.52 -6.16
C SER A 102 10.08 -5.01 -5.77
#